data_AF-A0A3C1MW84-F1
#
_entry.id   AF-A0A3C1MW84-F1
#
_cell.length_a   1.000
_cell.length_b   1.000
_cell.length_c   1.000
_cell.angle_alpha   90.00
_cell.angle_beta   90.00
_cell.angle_gamma   90.00
#
_symmetry.space_group_name_H-M   'P 1'
#
loop_
_entity.id
_entity.type
_entity.pdbx_description
1 polymer ?
#
loop_
_entity_poly.entity_id
_entity_poly.type
_entity_poly.pdbx_seq_one_letter_code
_entity_poly.pdbx_strand_id
1 'polypeptide(L)'
;MNKIACGFIIEKESIMSMQVDHAEIKLGQIFTMLLSVAAFVFAKPAYLIVLGGIFLVTAVYRPLSPFVLIYRYAVKPLGLMRSDYRLDNIQPHAFGQFIGAITVMLALALFYMGYYTVGWTIVWVLFALTLISYLGWCVGCFLYYQLYRLGLQGFFRHAPTDSSVRLGQRPRK
;
A
#
# COMPACT_ATOMS: atom_id res chain seq x y z
N MET A 1 -40.82 -17.29 3.32
CA MET A 1 -39.82 -16.27 3.71
C MET A 1 -38.65 -17.02 4.35
N ASN A 2 -37.47 -17.23 3.75
CA ASN A 2 -36.31 -16.38 4.04
C ASN A 2 -35.01 -16.78 3.26
N LYS A 3 -35.10 -17.36 2.05
CA LYS A 3 -33.88 -17.66 1.25
C LYS A 3 -33.35 -16.45 0.48
N ILE A 4 -34.23 -15.54 0.06
CA ILE A 4 -33.87 -14.36 -0.75
C ILE A 4 -33.13 -13.31 0.11
N ALA A 5 -33.52 -13.14 1.38
CA ALA A 5 -32.84 -12.22 2.29
C ALA A 5 -31.43 -12.70 2.66
N CYS A 6 -31.22 -14.01 2.82
CA CYS A 6 -29.90 -14.57 3.13
C CYS A 6 -28.93 -14.44 1.95
N GLY A 7 -29.40 -14.66 0.71
CA GLY A 7 -28.60 -14.42 -0.50
C GLY A 7 -28.20 -12.95 -0.66
N PHE A 8 -29.13 -12.03 -0.44
CA PHE A 8 -28.85 -10.60 -0.55
C PHE A 8 -27.90 -10.08 0.54
N ILE A 9 -27.96 -10.63 1.77
CA ILE A 9 -27.04 -10.25 2.85
C ILE A 9 -25.63 -10.78 2.57
N ILE A 10 -25.47 -12.04 2.15
CA ILE A 10 -24.15 -12.62 1.82
C ILE A 10 -23.52 -11.92 0.61
N GLU A 11 -24.31 -11.55 -0.39
CA GLU A 11 -23.82 -10.80 -1.54
C GLU A 11 -23.41 -9.36 -1.16
N LYS A 12 -24.16 -8.70 -0.27
CA LYS A 12 -23.80 -7.36 0.22
C LYS A 12 -22.59 -7.37 1.16
N GLU A 13 -22.42 -8.42 1.96
CA GLU A 13 -21.28 -8.61 2.87
C GLU A 13 -20.00 -8.98 2.11
N SER A 14 -20.11 -9.74 1.02
CA SER A 14 -19.01 -10.04 0.09
C SER A 14 -18.65 -8.87 -0.85
N ILE A 15 -19.62 -8.02 -1.23
CA ILE A 15 -19.35 -6.78 -1.97
C ILE A 15 -18.71 -5.72 -1.07
N MET A 16 -19.08 -5.64 0.21
CA MET A 16 -18.48 -4.68 1.16
C MET A 16 -17.05 -5.07 1.55
N SER A 17 -16.67 -6.35 1.47
CA SER A 17 -15.30 -6.83 1.71
C SER A 17 -14.34 -6.60 0.53
N MET A 18 -14.85 -6.25 -0.65
CA MET A 18 -14.06 -5.87 -1.83
C MET A 18 -14.00 -4.36 -2.08
N GLN A 19 -14.61 -3.53 -1.23
CA GLN A 19 -14.49 -2.07 -1.35
C GLN A 19 -13.35 -1.52 -0.51
N VAL A 20 -12.39 -0.89 -1.19
CA VAL A 20 -11.22 -0.29 -0.57
C VAL A 20 -11.25 1.21 -0.77
N ASP A 21 -11.03 1.94 0.32
CA ASP A 21 -10.88 3.39 0.25
C ASP A 21 -9.47 3.74 -0.25
N HIS A 22 -9.38 4.20 -1.49
CA HIS A 22 -8.10 4.60 -2.07
C HIS A 22 -7.55 5.90 -1.48
N ALA A 23 -8.39 6.71 -0.81
CA ALA A 23 -7.90 7.90 -0.12
C ALA A 23 -6.95 7.50 1.03
N GLU A 24 -7.27 6.43 1.76
CA GLU A 24 -6.42 5.85 2.80
C GLU A 24 -5.05 5.43 2.24
N ILE A 25 -5.04 4.73 1.09
CA ILE A 25 -3.80 4.27 0.44
C ILE A 25 -2.96 5.46 -0.03
N LYS A 26 -3.60 6.46 -0.65
CA LYS A 26 -2.93 7.68 -1.11
C LYS A 26 -2.34 8.49 0.02
N LEU A 27 -2.99 8.51 1.19
CA LEU A 27 -2.43 9.15 2.37
C LEU A 27 -1.11 8.49 2.78
N GLY A 28 -1.06 7.15 2.81
CA GLY A 28 0.18 6.42 3.08
C GLY A 28 1.30 6.72 2.07
N GLN A 29 0.96 6.86 0.78
CA GLN A 29 1.91 7.26 -0.27
C GLN A 29 2.44 8.69 -0.05
N ILE A 30 1.56 9.63 0.32
CA ILE A 30 1.95 11.02 0.64
C ILE A 30 2.91 11.03 1.83
N PHE A 31 2.57 10.34 2.92
CA PHE A 31 3.45 10.24 4.08
C PHE A 31 4.79 9.60 3.74
N THR A 32 4.79 8.52 2.95
CA THR A 32 6.01 7.87 2.48
C THR A 32 6.90 8.87 1.74
N MET A 33 6.35 9.60 0.77
CA MET A 33 7.08 10.63 0.03
C MET A 33 7.63 11.72 0.95
N LEU A 34 6.82 12.23 1.89
CA LEU A 34 7.23 13.25 2.85
C LEU A 34 8.35 12.76 3.79
N LEU A 35 8.23 11.54 4.33
CA LEU A 35 9.23 10.92 5.22
C LEU A 35 10.55 10.66 4.49
N SER A 36 10.51 10.19 3.24
CA SER A 36 11.70 9.98 2.42
C SER A 36 12.43 11.29 2.12
N VAL A 37 11.69 12.35 1.76
CA VAL A 37 12.27 13.69 1.53
C VAL A 37 12.80 14.29 2.83
N ALA A 38 12.07 14.18 3.94
CA ALA A 38 12.53 14.65 5.24
C ALA A 38 13.81 13.91 5.68
N ALA A 39 13.90 12.60 5.46
CA ALA A 39 15.12 11.84 5.73
C ALA A 39 16.33 12.42 4.99
N PHE A 40 16.15 12.79 3.71
CA PHE A 40 17.19 13.36 2.86
C PHE A 40 17.58 14.77 3.30
N VAL A 41 16.60 15.66 3.47
CA VAL A 41 16.83 17.08 3.83
C VAL A 41 17.48 17.21 5.20
N PHE A 42 17.03 16.44 6.19
CA PHE A 42 17.60 16.50 7.53
C PHE A 42 18.83 15.59 7.71
N ALA A 43 19.21 14.82 6.69
CA ALA A 43 20.29 13.83 6.72
C ALA A 43 20.20 12.87 7.93
N LYS A 44 18.98 12.58 8.41
CA LYS A 44 18.73 11.72 9.57
C LYS A 44 18.12 10.38 9.12
N PRO A 45 18.83 9.25 9.25
CA PRO A 45 18.29 7.94 8.88
C PRO A 45 17.14 7.49 9.79
N ALA A 46 16.94 8.14 10.94
CA ALA A 46 15.85 7.87 11.87
C ALA A 46 14.47 7.92 11.19
N TYR A 47 14.25 8.82 10.23
CA TYR A 47 12.99 8.90 9.48
C TYR A 47 12.74 7.65 8.63
N LEU A 48 13.81 7.05 8.07
CA LEU A 48 13.71 5.81 7.30
C LEU A 48 13.48 4.60 8.20
N ILE A 49 14.05 4.58 9.42
CA ILE A 49 13.74 3.55 10.42
C ILE A 49 12.24 3.59 10.77
N VAL A 50 11.69 4.77 11.02
CA VAL A 50 10.27 4.96 11.28
C VAL A 50 9.43 4.49 10.08
N LEU A 51 9.80 4.89 8.86
CA LEU A 51 9.10 4.49 7.63
C LEU A 51 9.12 2.96 7.44
N GLY A 52 10.27 2.32 7.63
CA GLY A 52 10.41 0.86 7.54
C GLY A 52 9.57 0.13 8.59
N GLY A 53 9.53 0.64 9.83
CA GLY A 53 8.68 0.12 10.89
C GLY A 53 7.19 0.24 10.55
N ILE A 54 6.76 1.39 10.03
CA ILE A 54 5.37 1.60 9.58
C ILE A 54 5.01 0.61 8.47
N PHE A 55 5.88 0.43 7.47
CA PHE A 55 5.65 -0.52 6.38
C PHE A 55 5.53 -1.95 6.88
N LEU A 56 6.39 -2.36 7.81
CA LEU A 56 6.34 -3.71 8.40
C LEU A 56 5.04 -3.93 9.18
N VAL A 57 4.65 -2.98 10.04
CA VAL A 57 3.38 -3.05 10.79
C VAL A 57 2.20 -3.09 9.83
N THR A 58 2.21 -2.27 8.77
CA THR A 58 1.12 -2.21 7.78
C THR A 58 1.01 -3.50 6.97
N ALA A 59 2.14 -4.12 6.64
CA ALA A 59 2.19 -5.39 5.91
C ALA A 59 1.68 -6.57 6.75
N VAL A 60 2.00 -6.61 8.05
CA VAL A 60 1.60 -7.70 8.96
C VAL A 60 0.17 -7.50 9.46
N TYR A 61 -0.16 -6.30 9.92
CA TYR A 61 -1.45 -5.99 10.53
C TYR A 61 -1.91 -4.56 10.22
N ARG A 62 -2.53 -4.42 9.03
CA ARG A 62 -3.02 -3.15 8.51
C ARG A 62 -3.91 -2.33 9.47
N PRO A 63 -4.82 -2.89 10.27
CA PRO A 63 -5.65 -2.09 11.17
C PRO A 63 -4.87 -1.27 12.20
N LEU A 64 -3.66 -1.72 12.55
CA LEU A 64 -2.76 -1.02 13.47
C LEU A 64 -1.74 -0.12 12.73
N SER A 65 -1.81 -0.06 11.39
CA SER A 65 -0.96 0.83 10.61
C SER A 65 -1.15 2.28 11.07
N PRO A 66 -0.07 2.99 11.43
CA PRO A 66 -0.14 4.40 11.76
C PRO A 66 -0.80 5.25 10.67
N PHE A 67 -0.61 4.90 9.39
CA PHE A 67 -1.27 5.60 8.28
C PHE A 67 -2.78 5.43 8.30
N VAL A 68 -3.26 4.22 8.58
CA VAL A 68 -4.69 3.91 8.67
C VAL A 68 -5.32 4.58 9.89
N LEU A 69 -4.61 4.58 11.02
CA LEU A 69 -5.07 5.26 12.25
C LEU A 69 -5.17 6.77 12.04
N ILE A 70 -4.15 7.41 11.47
CA ILE A 70 -4.17 8.84 11.15
C ILE A 70 -5.30 9.15 10.16
N TYR A 71 -5.51 8.31 9.14
CA TYR A 71 -6.62 8.49 8.21
C TYR A 71 -7.97 8.44 8.93
N ARG A 72 -8.21 7.39 9.73
CA ARG A 72 -9.51 7.13 10.35
C ARG A 72 -9.85 8.12 11.47
N TYR A 73 -8.87 8.50 12.28
CA TYR A 73 -9.09 9.31 13.48
C TYR A 73 -8.82 10.82 13.30
N ALA A 74 -8.01 11.21 12.32
CA ALA A 74 -7.74 12.62 12.05
C ALA A 74 -8.29 13.04 10.68
N VAL A 75 -7.76 12.48 9.59
CA VAL A 75 -8.02 13.01 8.23
C VAL A 75 -9.48 12.89 7.81
N LYS A 76 -10.10 11.74 8.06
CA LYS A 76 -11.50 11.46 7.70
C LYS A 76 -12.50 12.33 8.48
N PRO A 77 -12.45 12.43 9.82
CA PRO A 77 -13.39 13.28 10.57
C PRO A 77 -13.19 14.78 10.32
N LEU A 78 -11.94 15.22 10.08
CA LEU A 78 -11.64 16.61 9.73
C LEU A 78 -11.98 16.97 8.27
N GLY A 79 -12.38 15.99 7.44
CA GLY A 79 -12.77 16.22 6.05
C GLY A 79 -11.64 16.70 5.12
N LEU A 80 -10.36 16.57 5.52
CA LEU A 80 -9.22 17.02 4.70
C LEU A 80 -9.08 16.25 3.38
N MET A 81 -9.57 15.01 3.33
CA MET A 81 -9.46 14.15 2.16
C MET A 81 -10.79 13.48 1.84
N ARG A 82 -11.22 13.60 0.58
CA ARG A 82 -12.44 12.96 0.10
C ARG A 82 -12.23 11.46 -0.04
N SER A 83 -13.03 10.68 0.67
CA SER A 83 -13.05 9.22 0.57
C SER A 83 -13.36 8.76 -0.87
N ASP A 84 -12.66 7.73 -1.33
CA ASP A 84 -12.76 7.20 -2.69
C ASP A 84 -12.78 5.66 -2.65
N TYR A 85 -13.96 5.12 -2.31
CA TYR A 85 -14.24 3.69 -2.31
C TYR A 85 -14.31 3.14 -3.74
N ARG A 86 -13.58 2.06 -3.99
CA ARG A 86 -13.60 1.31 -5.26
C ARG A 86 -13.51 -0.17 -5.00
N LEU A 87 -13.99 -0.97 -5.97
CA LEU A 87 -13.85 -2.42 -5.95
C LEU A 87 -12.39 -2.80 -6.21
N ASP A 88 -11.65 -3.11 -5.15
CA ASP A 88 -10.24 -3.45 -5.20
C ASP A 88 -9.89 -4.44 -4.07
N ASN A 89 -8.80 -5.18 -4.23
CA ASN A 89 -8.33 -6.11 -3.21
C ASN A 89 -7.28 -5.46 -2.32
N ILE A 90 -7.40 -5.65 -1.00
CA ILE A 90 -6.49 -5.02 -0.03
C ILE A 90 -5.13 -5.72 0.06
N GLN A 91 -5.10 -7.02 -0.22
CA GLN A 91 -3.94 -7.88 -0.05
C GLN A 91 -2.76 -7.51 -0.98
N PRO A 92 -2.97 -7.20 -2.29
CA PRO A 92 -1.91 -6.69 -3.16
C PRO A 92 -1.23 -5.42 -2.63
N HIS A 93 -1.98 -4.51 -2.01
CA HIS A 93 -1.43 -3.29 -1.42
C HIS A 93 -0.58 -3.59 -0.19
N ALA A 94 -0.99 -4.54 0.65
CA ALA A 94 -0.19 -5.01 1.79
C ALA A 94 1.11 -5.70 1.34
N PHE A 95 1.06 -6.47 0.25
CA PHE A 95 2.27 -7.04 -0.36
C PHE A 95 3.23 -5.96 -0.88
N GLY A 96 2.71 -4.91 -1.53
CA GLY A 96 3.52 -3.76 -1.93
C GLY A 96 4.19 -3.07 -0.73
N GLN A 97 3.48 -2.94 0.39
CA GLN A 97 4.03 -2.42 1.64
C GLN A 97 5.14 -3.31 2.22
N PHE A 98 4.99 -4.64 2.14
CA PHE A 98 6.02 -5.58 2.57
C PHE A 98 7.31 -5.45 1.74
N ILE A 99 7.19 -5.34 0.41
CA ILE A 99 8.34 -5.08 -0.47
C ILE A 99 8.97 -3.73 -0.13
N GLY A 100 8.15 -2.70 0.12
CA GLY A 100 8.59 -1.40 0.61
C GLY A 100 9.43 -1.54 1.90
N ALA A 101 8.96 -2.31 2.88
CA ALA A 101 9.67 -2.55 4.14
C ALA A 101 11.05 -3.17 3.90
N ILE A 102 11.12 -4.22 3.08
CA ILE A 102 12.39 -4.87 2.71
C ILE A 102 13.34 -3.87 2.02
N THR A 103 12.80 -3.05 1.10
CA THR A 103 13.59 -2.06 0.35
C THR A 103 14.20 -1.01 1.29
N VAL A 104 13.42 -0.51 2.25
CA VAL A 104 13.91 0.44 3.26
C VAL A 104 14.94 -0.22 4.19
N MET A 105 14.70 -1.45 4.63
CA MET A 105 15.64 -2.20 5.46
C MET A 105 16.97 -2.43 4.76
N LEU A 106 16.95 -2.72 3.45
CA LEU A 106 18.15 -2.85 2.63
C LEU A 106 18.91 -1.53 2.53
N ALA A 107 18.21 -0.41 2.32
CA ALA A 107 18.82 0.91 2.31
C ALA A 107 19.47 1.26 3.67
N LEU A 108 18.79 0.95 4.77
CA LEU A 108 19.32 1.14 6.13
C LEU A 108 20.57 0.28 6.38
N ALA A 109 20.57 -0.98 5.93
CA ALA A 109 21.74 -1.85 6.03
C ALA A 109 22.94 -1.30 5.25
N LEU A 110 22.71 -0.76 4.05
CA LEU A 110 23.77 -0.10 3.27
C LEU A 110 24.31 1.16 3.93
N PHE A 111 23.45 1.96 4.56
CA PHE A 111 23.90 3.10 5.37
C PHE A 111 24.77 2.67 6.54
N TYR A 112 24.43 1.55 7.20
CA TYR A 112 25.25 1.00 8.28
C TYR A 112 26.60 0.49 7.79
N MET A 113 26.67 -0.07 6.59
CA MET A 113 27.92 -0.51 5.94
C MET A 113 28.74 0.64 5.33
N GLY A 114 28.27 1.89 5.41
CA GLY A 114 28.97 3.06 4.86
C GLY A 114 28.72 3.34 3.37
N TYR A 115 27.88 2.55 2.69
CA TYR A 115 27.52 2.74 1.28
C TYR A 115 26.40 3.78 1.10
N TYR A 116 26.66 5.02 1.51
CA TYR A 116 25.65 6.09 1.52
C TYR A 116 25.05 6.39 0.15
N THR A 117 25.87 6.45 -0.90
CA THR A 117 25.40 6.74 -2.26
C THR A 117 24.40 5.71 -2.75
N VAL A 118 24.70 4.41 -2.53
CA VAL A 118 23.83 3.31 -2.96
C VAL A 118 22.55 3.28 -2.13
N GLY A 119 22.64 3.47 -0.81
CA GLY A 119 21.47 3.55 0.07
C GLY A 119 20.50 4.67 -0.34
N TRP A 120 21.03 5.85 -0.68
CA TRP A 120 20.22 6.96 -1.18
C TRP A 120 19.57 6.66 -2.53
N THR A 121 20.30 6.05 -3.46
CA THR A 121 19.73 5.62 -4.75
C THR A 121 18.51 4.73 -4.54
N ILE A 122 18.57 3.77 -3.60
CA ILE A 122 17.42 2.90 -3.29
C ILE A 122 16.23 3.71 -2.75
N VAL A 123 16.48 4.67 -1.85
CA VAL A 123 15.41 5.53 -1.30
C VAL A 123 14.76 6.38 -2.40
N TRP A 124 15.55 6.92 -3.33
CA TRP A 124 15.03 7.68 -4.47
C TRP A 124 14.23 6.82 -5.45
N VAL A 125 14.65 5.58 -5.68
CA VAL A 125 13.88 4.60 -6.45
C VAL A 125 12.54 4.30 -5.76
N LEU A 126 12.54 4.06 -4.45
CA LEU A 126 11.31 3.88 -3.67
C LEU A 126 10.38 5.09 -3.76
N PHE A 127 10.92 6.31 -3.67
CA PHE A 127 10.18 7.54 -3.84
C PHE A 127 9.53 7.63 -5.23
N ALA A 128 10.29 7.37 -6.28
CA ALA A 128 9.80 7.38 -7.66
C ALA A 128 8.68 6.33 -7.87
N LEU A 129 8.85 5.11 -7.36
CA LEU A 129 7.84 4.06 -7.42
C LEU A 129 6.56 4.46 -6.65
N THR A 130 6.72 5.12 -5.51
CA THR A 130 5.59 5.63 -4.73
C THR A 130 4.85 6.73 -5.48
N LEU A 131 5.57 7.62 -6.17
CA LEU A 131 4.98 8.65 -7.02
C LEU A 131 4.19 8.04 -8.19
N ILE A 132 4.74 7.05 -8.88
CA ILE A 132 4.04 6.34 -9.96
C ILE A 132 2.79 5.62 -9.42
N SER A 133 2.89 5.02 -8.23
CA SER A 133 1.76 4.41 -7.53
C SER A 133 0.68 5.42 -7.17
N TYR A 134 1.06 6.64 -6.79
CA TYR A 134 0.14 7.74 -6.52
C TYR A 134 -0.61 8.21 -7.77
N LEU A 135 0.06 8.20 -8.93
CA LEU A 135 -0.54 8.47 -10.25
C LEU A 135 -1.51 7.36 -10.71
N GLY A 136 -1.52 6.22 -10.02
CA GLY A 136 -2.50 5.15 -10.23
C GLY A 136 -1.94 3.89 -10.88
N TRP A 137 -0.61 3.72 -10.93
CA TRP A 137 0.00 2.43 -11.31
C TRP A 137 0.94 1.91 -10.23
N CYS A 138 0.53 0.87 -9.53
CA CYS A 138 1.27 0.29 -8.41
C CYS A 138 2.06 -0.95 -8.85
N VAL A 139 3.39 -0.85 -8.76
CA VAL A 139 4.31 -1.95 -9.07
C VAL A 139 4.12 -3.16 -8.15
N GLY A 140 3.84 -2.92 -6.87
CA GLY A 140 3.57 -4.00 -5.91
C GLY A 140 2.32 -4.82 -6.28
N CYS A 141 1.25 -4.13 -6.68
CA CYS A 141 0.03 -4.80 -7.17
C CYS A 141 0.29 -5.56 -8.47
N PHE A 142 1.03 -4.97 -9.41
CA PHE A 142 1.43 -5.64 -10.64
C PHE A 142 2.20 -6.94 -10.37
N LEU A 143 3.22 -6.89 -9.51
CA LEU A 143 4.03 -8.04 -9.16
C LEU A 143 3.22 -9.12 -8.44
N TYR A 144 2.32 -8.73 -7.53
CA TYR A 144 1.41 -9.67 -6.86
C TYR A 144 0.58 -10.47 -7.88
N TYR A 145 -0.03 -9.79 -8.85
CA TYR A 145 -0.85 -10.46 -9.87
C TYR A 145 -0.02 -11.27 -10.87
N GLN A 146 1.23 -10.87 -11.11
CA GLN A 146 2.15 -11.66 -11.93
C GLN A 146 2.51 -12.98 -11.23
N LEU A 147 2.77 -12.94 -9.92
CA LEU A 147 3.03 -14.15 -9.10
C LEU A 147 1.79 -15.03 -8.98
N TYR A 148 0.60 -14.43 -8.85
CA TYR A 148 -0.67 -15.15 -8.94
C TYR A 148 -0.80 -15.91 -10.27
N ARG A 149 -0.50 -15.26 -11.40
CA ARG A 149 -0.55 -15.86 -12.74
C ARG A 149 0.46 -16.99 -12.93
N LEU A 150 1.61 -16.92 -12.26
CA LEU A 150 2.62 -17.98 -12.26
C LEU A 150 2.22 -19.21 -11.43
N GLY A 151 1.04 -19.22 -10.82
CA GLY A 151 0.52 -20.40 -10.11
C GLY A 151 1.02 -20.53 -8.67
N LEU A 152 1.60 -19.48 -8.10
CA LEU A 152 2.00 -19.44 -6.68
C LEU A 152 0.75 -19.23 -5.80
N GLN A 153 -0.11 -20.23 -5.70
CA GLN A 153 -1.46 -20.13 -5.09
C GLN A 153 -1.48 -20.01 -3.55
N GLY A 154 -0.32 -20.01 -2.89
CA GLY A 154 -0.21 -19.94 -1.43
C GLY A 154 -0.70 -18.60 -0.86
N PHE A 155 0.19 -17.60 -0.83
CA PHE A 155 -0.11 -16.25 -0.34
C PHE A 155 -0.91 -15.42 -1.37
N PHE A 156 -0.80 -15.76 -2.65
CA PHE A 156 -1.45 -15.05 -3.76
C PHE A 156 -2.79 -15.71 -4.07
N ARG A 157 -3.83 -15.38 -3.31
CA ARG A 157 -5.17 -15.99 -3.47
C ARG A 157 -6.17 -15.17 -4.27
N HIS A 158 -5.91 -13.87 -4.44
CA HIS A 158 -6.90 -12.94 -5.00
C HIS A 158 -6.52 -12.53 -6.43
N ALA A 159 -7.46 -12.77 -7.35
CA ALA A 159 -7.39 -12.25 -8.70
C ALA A 159 -7.68 -10.73 -8.73
N PRO A 160 -7.31 -10.01 -9.81
CA PRO A 160 -7.74 -8.63 -9.98
C PRO A 160 -9.27 -8.55 -10.06
N THR A 161 -9.86 -7.61 -9.31
CA THR A 161 -11.33 -7.44 -9.24
C THR A 161 -11.88 -6.85 -10.53
N ASP A 162 -11.10 -6.01 -11.22
CA ASP A 162 -11.45 -5.40 -12.50
C ASP A 162 -10.48 -5.90 -13.58
N SER A 163 -10.98 -6.72 -14.52
CA SER A 163 -10.21 -7.27 -15.63
C SER A 163 -10.09 -6.33 -16.83
N SER A 164 -10.84 -5.21 -16.83
CA SER A 164 -10.84 -4.22 -17.92
C SER A 164 -9.63 -3.28 -17.89
N VAL A 165 -8.95 -3.20 -16.73
CA VAL A 165 -7.82 -2.30 -16.49
C VAL A 165 -6.51 -3.09 -16.52
N ARG A 166 -5.40 -2.43 -16.91
CA ARG A 166 -4.09 -3.10 -16.94
C ARG A 166 -3.68 -3.52 -15.53
N LEU A 167 -2.94 -4.62 -15.42
CA LEU A 167 -2.45 -5.11 -14.13
C LEU A 167 -1.68 -4.03 -13.36
N GLY A 168 -2.04 -3.86 -12.09
CA GLY A 168 -1.47 -2.84 -11.21
C GLY A 168 -2.03 -1.43 -11.41
N GLN A 169 -2.87 -1.18 -12.41
CA GLN A 169 -3.59 0.08 -12.51
C GLN A 169 -4.73 0.14 -11.49
N ARG A 170 -5.01 1.37 -11.05
CA ARG A 170 -6.13 1.69 -10.19
C ARG A 170 -7.47 1.36 -10.91
N PRO A 171 -8.39 0.63 -10.26
CA PRO A 171 -9.72 0.33 -10.82
C PRO A 171 -10.50 1.61 -11.14
N ARG A 172 -11.38 1.54 -12.15
CA ARG A 172 -12.33 2.64 -12.41
C ARG A 172 -13.44 2.65 -11.33
N LYS A 173 -14.13 3.79 -11.22
CA LYS A 173 -15.29 3.89 -10.31
C LYS A 173 -16.50 3.22 -10.94
#